data_AF-A0A1I0IY04-F1
#
_entry.id   AF-A0A1I0IY04-F1
#
_cell.length_a   1.000
_cell.length_b   1.000
_cell.length_c   1.000
_cell.angle_alpha   90.00
_cell.angle_beta   90.00
_cell.angle_gamma   90.00
#
_symmetry.space_group_name_H-M   'P 1'
#
loop_
_entity.id
_entity.type
_entity.pdbx_description
1 polymer ?
#
loop_
_entity_poly.entity_id
_entity_poly.type
_entity_poly.pdbx_seq_one_letter_code
_entity_poly.pdbx_strand_id
1 'polypeptide(L)'
;MILSASRRTDLPNYYSDWFLNRVREGFLDVRNPFNARQISRISLSPEVVDCIVFWTKNPAPMLGRLRELEGYDFYFQFTLTGYGAEVEAGLPDKRQVLIPTFKRLAQELGRERVVWRYDPIFISGRYTPEYHLKAFGEIARSLCGSADLVVISFLDLYQKIRRNMERLEMEPMGTEAMLELAGAMAKIAYNCGMAIESCAEAVDLSGAGVAHGSCIDRKRIERITGCRIRCRKDANQRLECGCVESVDAGSYNTCLNGCAYCYATFDRERILEHRAVFDPHSTILGAPPGPEDTVRPRATQSFKVPQMSLFDENGPDQ
;
A
#
# COMPACT_ATOMS: atom_id res chain seq x y z
N MET A 1 -8.04 -13.64 7.57
CA MET A 1 -7.06 -12.57 7.85
C MET A 1 -6.89 -11.74 6.59
N ILE A 2 -6.38 -10.52 6.75
CA ILE A 2 -5.95 -9.68 5.62
C ILE A 2 -4.43 -9.73 5.49
N LEU A 3 -3.93 -9.96 4.28
CA LEU A 3 -2.50 -9.98 3.98
C LEU A 3 -2.07 -8.67 3.32
N SER A 4 -1.11 -7.97 3.90
CA SER A 4 -0.50 -6.76 3.32
C SER A 4 0.78 -7.14 2.56
N ALA A 5 0.80 -6.91 1.25
CA ALA A 5 1.87 -7.34 0.34
C ALA A 5 2.51 -6.14 -0.42
N SER A 6 3.24 -5.20 0.18
CA SER A 6 3.61 -4.95 1.59
C SER A 6 3.82 -3.44 1.75
N ARG A 7 3.58 -2.88 2.94
CA ARG A 7 3.88 -1.46 3.24
C ARG A 7 5.39 -1.15 3.31
N ARG A 8 6.26 -2.17 3.28
CA ARG A 8 7.71 -2.04 3.52
C ARG A 8 8.54 -2.28 2.26
N THR A 9 7.96 -2.89 1.24
CA THR A 9 8.64 -3.21 0.00
C THR A 9 7.67 -3.32 -1.16
N ASP A 10 8.15 -3.08 -2.37
CA ASP A 10 7.36 -3.17 -3.59
C ASP A 10 7.38 -4.61 -4.11
N LEU A 11 6.56 -5.48 -3.50
CA LEU A 11 6.49 -6.88 -3.88
C LEU A 11 6.09 -7.08 -5.34
N PRO A 12 5.05 -6.39 -5.87
CA PRO A 12 4.68 -6.55 -7.28
C PRO A 12 5.78 -6.16 -8.27
N ASN A 13 6.64 -5.19 -7.93
CA ASN A 13 7.72 -4.75 -8.80
C ASN A 13 8.94 -5.68 -8.74
N TYR A 14 9.48 -5.95 -7.55
CA TYR A 14 10.80 -6.60 -7.43
C TYR A 14 10.76 -8.06 -7.02
N TYR A 15 9.62 -8.53 -6.51
CA TYR A 15 9.52 -9.81 -5.81
C TYR A 15 8.26 -10.60 -6.20
N SER A 16 7.75 -10.39 -7.41
CA SER A 16 6.56 -11.09 -7.91
C SER A 16 6.79 -12.60 -8.02
N ASP A 17 7.95 -13.02 -8.55
CA ASP A 17 8.35 -14.44 -8.61
C ASP A 17 8.32 -15.11 -7.23
N TRP A 18 8.98 -14.48 -6.26
CA TRP A 18 9.04 -14.97 -4.89
C TRP A 18 7.65 -15.06 -4.27
N PHE A 19 6.86 -13.99 -4.34
CA PHE A 19 5.52 -13.97 -3.74
C PHE A 19 4.62 -15.04 -4.35
N LEU A 20 4.64 -15.21 -5.67
CA LEU A 20 3.83 -16.21 -6.36
C LEU A 20 4.30 -17.65 -6.07
N ASN A 21 5.61 -17.87 -5.91
CA ASN A 21 6.12 -19.16 -5.41
C ASN A 21 5.57 -19.47 -4.00
N ARG A 22 5.52 -18.46 -3.11
CA ARG A 22 4.94 -18.62 -1.76
C ARG A 22 3.44 -18.91 -1.79
N VAL A 23 2.69 -18.22 -2.65
CA VAL A 23 1.26 -18.50 -2.86
C VAL A 23 1.05 -19.96 -3.29
N ARG A 24 1.86 -20.46 -4.23
CA ARG A 24 1.79 -21.87 -4.68
C ARG A 24 2.15 -22.87 -3.58
N GLU A 25 3.11 -22.54 -2.72
CA GLU A 25 3.52 -23.38 -1.59
C GLU A 25 2.59 -23.26 -0.37
N GLY A 26 1.71 -22.26 -0.35
CA GLY A 26 0.70 -22.08 0.69
C GLY A 26 1.21 -21.45 1.99
N PHE A 27 2.44 -20.94 2.02
CA PHE A 27 2.97 -20.20 3.18
C PHE A 27 4.13 -19.27 2.82
N LEU A 28 4.43 -18.31 3.72
CA LEU A 28 5.67 -17.54 3.72
C LEU A 28 6.15 -17.31 5.17
N ASP A 29 7.43 -17.01 5.31
CA ASP A 29 8.06 -16.69 6.60
C ASP A 29 8.41 -15.19 6.64
N VAL A 30 8.15 -14.51 7.77
CA VAL A 30 8.45 -13.08 7.98
C VAL A 30 9.25 -12.89 9.26
N ARG A 31 10.37 -12.17 9.15
CA ARG A 31 11.19 -11.75 10.30
C ARG A 31 10.51 -10.64 11.08
N ASN A 32 10.48 -10.79 12.40
CA ASN A 32 9.99 -9.74 13.28
C ASN A 32 10.97 -8.54 13.24
N PRO A 33 10.50 -7.32 12.89
CA PRO A 33 11.36 -6.14 12.76
C PRO A 33 11.99 -5.69 14.09
N PHE A 34 11.43 -6.07 15.23
CA PHE A 34 11.94 -5.75 16.56
C PHE A 34 12.84 -6.85 17.14
N ASN A 35 12.69 -8.09 16.68
CA ASN A 35 13.53 -9.21 17.08
C ASN A 35 13.81 -10.12 15.87
N ALA A 36 14.93 -9.88 15.20
CA ALA A 36 15.26 -10.57 13.95
C ALA A 36 15.39 -12.09 14.07
N ARG A 37 15.62 -12.62 15.28
CA ARG A 37 15.67 -14.07 15.56
C ARG A 37 14.30 -14.74 15.60
N GLN A 38 13.23 -13.95 15.70
CA GLN A 38 11.87 -14.47 15.69
C GLN A 38 11.30 -14.39 14.27
N ILE A 39 10.91 -15.54 13.74
CA ILE A 39 10.33 -15.67 12.42
C ILE A 39 8.93 -16.23 12.55
N SER A 40 7.97 -15.53 11.94
CA SER A 40 6.57 -15.96 11.88
C SER A 40 6.31 -16.65 10.55
N ARG A 41 5.88 -17.91 10.60
CA ARG A 41 5.32 -18.63 9.45
C ARG A 41 3.86 -18.27 9.29
N ILE A 42 3.50 -17.74 8.14
CA ILE A 42 2.17 -17.24 7.81
C ILE A 42 1.58 -18.17 6.76
N SER A 43 0.42 -18.76 7.06
CA SER A 43 -0.33 -19.54 6.07
C SER A 43 -0.86 -18.61 4.98
N LEU A 44 -0.72 -19.02 3.74
CA LEU A 44 -1.32 -18.37 2.59
C LEU A 44 -2.53 -19.14 2.06
N SER A 45 -3.07 -20.12 2.78
CA SER A 45 -4.27 -20.84 2.33
C SER A 45 -5.42 -19.87 2.04
N PRO A 46 -6.16 -20.02 0.92
CA PRO A 46 -7.37 -19.24 0.64
C PRO A 46 -8.45 -19.34 1.72
N GLU A 47 -8.44 -20.42 2.52
CA GLU A 47 -9.37 -20.60 3.66
C GLU A 47 -9.09 -19.62 4.80
N VAL A 48 -7.87 -19.08 4.87
CA VAL A 48 -7.42 -18.19 5.94
C VAL A 48 -7.16 -16.77 5.41
N VAL A 49 -6.73 -16.61 4.16
CA VAL A 49 -6.49 -15.31 3.52
C VAL A 49 -7.76 -14.79 2.87
N ASP A 50 -8.42 -13.83 3.52
CA ASP A 50 -9.68 -13.29 3.01
C ASP A 50 -9.48 -12.28 1.89
N CYS A 51 -8.38 -11.53 1.94
CA CYS A 51 -8.01 -10.55 0.93
C CYS A 51 -6.52 -10.21 1.01
N ILE A 52 -5.89 -10.01 -0.14
CA ILE A 52 -4.51 -9.54 -0.29
C ILE A 52 -4.52 -8.07 -0.73
N VAL A 53 -3.79 -7.21 -0.02
CA VAL A 53 -3.62 -5.80 -0.37
C VAL A 53 -2.21 -5.60 -0.89
N PHE A 54 -2.09 -5.41 -2.20
CA PHE A 54 -0.81 -5.15 -2.85
C PHE A 54 -0.44 -3.68 -2.74
N TRP A 55 0.84 -3.38 -2.50
CA TRP A 55 1.35 -2.02 -2.46
C TRP A 55 2.48 -1.90 -3.46
N THR A 56 2.36 -0.95 -4.39
CA THR A 56 3.33 -0.84 -5.48
C THR A 56 3.39 0.55 -6.07
N LYS A 57 4.54 0.86 -6.66
CA LYS A 57 4.73 1.97 -7.59
C LYS A 57 4.86 1.49 -9.04
N ASN A 58 4.99 0.18 -9.26
CA ASN A 58 5.10 -0.41 -10.59
C ASN A 58 4.65 -1.89 -10.57
N PRO A 59 3.37 -2.18 -10.88
CA PRO A 59 2.88 -3.56 -10.93
C PRO A 59 3.26 -4.31 -12.21
N ALA A 60 3.95 -3.67 -13.18
CA ALA A 60 4.21 -4.26 -14.49
C ALA A 60 4.81 -5.69 -14.45
N PRO A 61 5.75 -6.01 -13.53
CA PRO A 61 6.31 -7.36 -13.44
C PRO A 61 5.33 -8.43 -12.94
N MET A 62 4.20 -8.05 -12.36
CA MET A 62 3.16 -8.97 -11.86
C MET A 62 1.93 -9.05 -12.78
N LEU A 63 1.68 -8.04 -13.64
CA LEU A 63 0.47 -7.94 -14.47
C LEU A 63 0.17 -9.19 -15.30
N GLY A 64 1.17 -9.74 -15.99
CA GLY A 64 0.99 -10.94 -16.83
C GLY A 64 0.70 -12.23 -16.06
N ARG A 65 0.72 -12.16 -14.71
CA ARG A 65 0.69 -13.32 -13.81
C ARG A 65 -0.42 -13.22 -12.76
N LEU A 66 -1.32 -12.25 -12.88
CA LEU A 66 -2.44 -12.08 -11.96
C LEU A 66 -3.35 -13.31 -11.87
N ARG A 67 -3.40 -14.14 -12.93
CA ARG A 67 -4.13 -15.43 -12.93
C ARG A 67 -3.58 -16.44 -11.93
N GLU A 68 -2.33 -16.35 -11.51
CA GLU A 68 -1.77 -17.21 -10.46
C GLU A 68 -2.34 -16.90 -9.07
N LEU A 69 -3.08 -15.79 -8.92
CA LEU A 69 -3.82 -15.42 -7.72
C LEU A 69 -5.30 -15.80 -7.81
N GLU A 70 -5.69 -16.63 -8.78
CA GLU A 70 -7.02 -17.20 -8.84
C GLU A 70 -7.33 -17.95 -7.53
N GLY A 71 -8.51 -17.68 -6.96
CA GLY A 71 -8.89 -18.17 -5.63
C GLY A 71 -8.63 -17.19 -4.48
N TYR A 72 -7.95 -16.06 -4.73
CA TYR A 72 -7.79 -14.98 -3.76
C TYR A 72 -8.57 -13.74 -4.18
N ASP A 73 -9.18 -13.08 -3.20
CA ASP A 73 -9.60 -11.70 -3.35
C ASP A 73 -8.41 -10.78 -3.12
N PHE A 74 -8.27 -9.74 -3.96
CA PHE A 74 -7.20 -8.74 -3.79
C PHE A 74 -7.54 -7.40 -4.42
N TYR A 75 -6.80 -6.38 -4.01
CA TYR A 75 -6.74 -5.08 -4.67
C TYR A 75 -5.36 -4.45 -4.53
N PHE A 76 -5.12 -3.42 -5.33
CA PHE A 76 -3.86 -2.69 -5.39
C PHE A 76 -3.99 -1.29 -4.81
N GLN A 77 -3.04 -0.97 -3.94
CA GLN A 77 -2.63 0.38 -3.60
C GLN A 77 -1.50 0.78 -4.54
N PHE A 78 -1.84 1.53 -5.60
CA PHE A 78 -0.88 1.97 -6.62
C PHE A 78 -0.50 3.43 -6.38
N THR A 79 0.71 3.62 -5.86
CA THR A 79 1.29 4.95 -5.64
C THR A 79 1.83 5.55 -6.94
N LEU A 80 1.23 6.65 -7.38
CA LEU A 80 1.64 7.44 -8.54
C LEU A 80 1.60 8.93 -8.17
N THR A 81 2.77 9.51 -7.93
CA THR A 81 2.93 10.91 -7.48
C THR A 81 3.32 11.82 -8.65
N GLY A 82 3.46 13.13 -8.41
CA GLY A 82 3.98 14.09 -9.40
C GLY A 82 5.51 14.13 -9.49
N TYR A 83 6.24 13.53 -8.56
CA TYR A 83 7.70 13.75 -8.43
C TYR A 83 8.57 13.27 -9.61
N GLY A 84 9.72 13.90 -9.80
CA GLY A 84 10.75 13.51 -10.74
C GLY A 84 11.74 12.47 -10.20
N ALA A 85 12.69 12.08 -11.04
CA ALA A 85 13.71 11.07 -10.72
C ALA A 85 14.64 11.49 -9.58
N GLU A 86 14.77 12.78 -9.27
CA GLU A 86 15.54 13.23 -8.11
C GLU A 86 14.88 12.87 -6.77
N VAL A 87 13.58 12.55 -6.76
CA VAL A 87 12.85 12.06 -5.60
C VAL A 87 12.56 10.57 -5.73
N GLU A 88 12.25 10.08 -6.93
CA GLU A 88 11.82 8.70 -7.19
C GLU A 88 12.68 8.04 -8.28
N ALA A 89 13.98 7.91 -7.99
CA ALA A 89 15.01 7.55 -8.98
C ALA A 89 14.82 6.19 -9.67
N GLY A 90 14.25 5.20 -8.97
CA GLY A 90 14.07 3.85 -9.49
C GLY A 90 12.79 3.63 -10.29
N LEU A 91 11.96 4.66 -10.51
CA LEU A 91 10.70 4.52 -11.21
C LEU A 91 10.84 4.73 -12.73
N PRO A 92 10.13 3.93 -13.55
CA PRO A 92 9.93 4.21 -14.97
C PRO A 92 9.21 5.56 -15.20
N ASP A 93 9.25 6.04 -16.44
CA ASP A 93 8.53 7.26 -16.81
C ASP A 93 7.03 7.15 -16.48
N LYS A 94 6.52 8.15 -15.80
CA LYS A 94 5.14 8.13 -15.27
C LYS A 94 4.11 8.21 -16.37
N ARG A 95 4.33 9.04 -17.40
CA ARG A 95 3.36 9.28 -18.47
C ARG A 95 3.37 8.16 -19.50
N GLN A 96 4.55 7.64 -19.83
CA GLN A 96 4.75 6.64 -20.87
C GLN A 96 4.59 5.21 -20.35
N VAL A 97 4.87 4.96 -19.06
CA VAL A 97 4.86 3.60 -18.51
C VAL A 97 3.84 3.46 -17.39
N LEU A 98 3.94 4.24 -16.31
CA LEU A 98 3.14 3.96 -15.09
C LEU A 98 1.65 4.27 -15.26
N ILE A 99 1.27 5.37 -15.93
CA ILE A 99 -0.13 5.70 -16.23
C ILE A 99 -0.76 4.61 -17.13
N PRO A 100 -0.16 4.22 -18.28
CA PRO A 100 -0.67 3.10 -19.08
C PRO A 100 -0.78 1.80 -18.28
N THR A 101 0.21 1.51 -17.44
CA THR A 101 0.22 0.32 -16.56
C THR A 101 -0.93 0.34 -15.57
N PHE A 102 -1.21 1.49 -14.95
CA PHE A 102 -2.35 1.68 -14.05
C PHE A 102 -3.67 1.39 -14.78
N LYS A 103 -3.86 1.99 -15.95
CA LYS A 103 -5.08 1.81 -16.75
C LYS A 103 -5.29 0.37 -17.17
N ARG A 104 -4.21 -0.31 -17.57
CA ARG A 104 -4.26 -1.75 -17.91
C ARG A 104 -4.65 -2.59 -16.70
N LEU A 105 -4.07 -2.33 -15.53
CA LEU A 105 -4.42 -3.03 -14.29
C LEU A 105 -5.90 -2.84 -13.95
N ALA A 106 -6.40 -1.60 -14.06
CA ALA A 106 -7.80 -1.28 -13.82
C ALA A 106 -8.74 -1.92 -14.86
N GLN A 107 -8.31 -2.03 -16.12
CA GLN A 107 -9.07 -2.73 -17.16
C GLN A 107 -9.17 -4.23 -16.89
N GLU A 108 -8.11 -4.85 -16.37
CA GLU A 108 -8.08 -6.28 -16.05
C GLU A 108 -8.85 -6.61 -14.75
N LEU A 109 -8.82 -5.73 -13.74
CA LEU A 109 -9.36 -6.02 -12.40
C LEU A 109 -10.65 -5.29 -12.03
N GLY A 110 -11.00 -4.22 -12.75
CA GLY A 110 -12.01 -3.25 -12.31
C GLY A 110 -11.40 -2.12 -11.48
N ARG A 111 -11.95 -0.91 -11.65
CA ARG A 111 -11.47 0.33 -11.00
C ARG A 111 -11.56 0.29 -9.47
N GLU A 112 -12.47 -0.50 -8.93
CA GLU A 112 -12.67 -0.71 -7.49
C GLU A 112 -11.55 -1.55 -6.86
N ARG A 113 -10.75 -2.25 -7.66
CA ARG A 113 -9.58 -3.03 -7.22
C ARG A 113 -8.26 -2.28 -7.43
N VAL A 114 -8.29 -1.03 -7.90
CA VAL A 114 -7.08 -0.21 -8.06
C VAL A 114 -7.28 1.17 -7.44
N VAL A 115 -6.71 1.34 -6.24
CA VAL A 115 -6.72 2.62 -5.51
C VAL A 115 -5.48 3.41 -5.93
N TRP A 116 -5.70 4.63 -6.41
CA TRP A 116 -4.60 5.56 -6.70
C TRP A 116 -4.12 6.18 -5.40
N ARG A 117 -2.81 6.17 -5.15
CA ARG A 117 -2.22 6.94 -4.06
C ARG A 117 -1.35 8.05 -4.61
N TYR A 118 -1.74 9.29 -4.33
CA TYR A 118 -0.88 10.45 -4.51
C TYR A 118 -0.29 10.81 -3.14
N ASP A 119 0.56 9.90 -2.65
CA ASP A 119 1.17 9.96 -1.32
C ASP A 119 2.66 9.59 -1.39
N PRO A 120 3.53 10.30 -0.66
CA PRO A 120 3.25 11.47 0.17
C PRO A 120 3.29 12.79 -0.61
N ILE A 121 2.75 13.85 -0.01
CA ILE A 121 2.83 15.23 -0.47
C ILE A 121 3.78 15.99 0.46
N PHE A 122 4.82 16.58 -0.09
CA PHE A 122 5.71 17.53 0.56
C PHE A 122 5.95 18.71 -0.36
N ILE A 123 6.28 19.87 0.20
CA ILE A 123 6.58 21.08 -0.56
C ILE A 123 8.07 21.39 -0.50
N SER A 124 8.56 21.98 -1.57
CA SER A 124 9.86 22.64 -1.64
C SER A 124 9.84 23.70 -2.74
N GLY A 125 10.92 24.44 -2.92
CA GLY A 125 11.04 25.41 -4.01
C GLY A 125 10.76 24.85 -5.40
N ARG A 126 11.00 23.55 -5.64
CA ARG A 126 10.64 22.87 -6.90
C ARG A 126 9.22 22.30 -6.90
N TYR A 127 8.74 21.85 -5.75
CA TYR A 127 7.48 21.14 -5.58
C TYR A 127 6.47 22.02 -4.85
N THR A 128 6.02 23.09 -5.50
CA THR A 128 5.06 24.03 -4.90
C THR A 128 3.64 23.47 -4.89
N PRO A 129 2.71 24.05 -4.11
CA PRO A 129 1.29 23.68 -4.18
C PRO A 129 0.72 23.74 -5.61
N GLU A 130 1.10 24.73 -6.41
CA GLU A 130 0.68 24.88 -7.81
C GLU A 130 1.21 23.76 -8.69
N TYR A 131 2.47 23.36 -8.46
CA TYR A 131 3.04 22.19 -9.13
C TYR A 131 2.24 20.94 -8.81
N HIS A 132 1.94 20.72 -7.53
CA HIS A 132 1.15 19.57 -7.08
C HIS A 132 -0.25 19.56 -7.71
N LEU A 133 -0.94 20.70 -7.77
CA LEU A 133 -2.25 20.79 -8.42
C LEU A 133 -2.18 20.48 -9.92
N LYS A 134 -1.15 20.99 -10.61
CA LYS A 134 -0.94 20.70 -12.03
C LYS A 134 -0.69 19.21 -12.26
N ALA A 135 0.28 18.63 -11.55
CA ALA A 135 0.65 17.23 -11.70
C ALA A 135 -0.49 16.29 -11.30
N PHE A 136 -1.13 16.54 -10.15
CA PHE A 136 -2.31 15.80 -9.70
C PHE A 136 -3.42 15.87 -10.74
N GLY A 137 -3.73 17.05 -11.27
CA GLY A 137 -4.76 17.22 -12.30
C GLY A 137 -4.46 16.47 -13.59
N GLU A 138 -3.22 16.48 -14.06
CA GLU A 138 -2.81 15.71 -15.25
C GLU A 138 -2.97 14.21 -15.04
N ILE A 139 -2.54 13.69 -13.88
CA ILE A 139 -2.67 12.27 -13.54
C ILE A 139 -4.16 11.92 -13.38
N ALA A 140 -4.92 12.68 -12.59
CA ALA A 140 -6.34 12.43 -12.33
C ALA A 140 -7.16 12.35 -13.61
N ARG A 141 -6.95 13.29 -14.55
CA ARG A 141 -7.61 13.28 -15.86
C ARG A 141 -7.23 12.05 -16.68
N SER A 142 -5.97 11.63 -16.60
CA SER A 142 -5.47 10.43 -17.31
C SER A 142 -6.04 9.13 -16.74
N LEU A 143 -6.35 9.11 -15.45
CA LEU A 143 -6.90 7.97 -14.70
C LEU A 143 -8.44 7.98 -14.60
N CYS A 144 -9.12 8.94 -15.24
CA CYS A 144 -10.58 9.00 -15.23
C CYS A 144 -11.19 7.66 -15.68
N GLY A 145 -12.12 7.12 -14.87
CA GLY A 145 -12.73 5.80 -15.08
C GLY A 145 -11.85 4.59 -14.74
N SER A 146 -10.57 4.79 -14.38
CA SER A 146 -9.62 3.71 -14.02
C SER A 146 -9.45 3.55 -12.50
N ALA A 147 -9.93 4.48 -11.69
CA ALA A 147 -9.96 4.37 -10.24
C ALA A 147 -11.29 4.93 -9.70
N ASP A 148 -11.72 4.45 -8.53
CA ASP A 148 -12.87 5.03 -7.79
C ASP A 148 -12.45 5.90 -6.61
N LEU A 149 -11.18 5.83 -6.20
CA LEU A 149 -10.63 6.48 -5.03
C LEU A 149 -9.19 6.92 -5.28
N VAL A 150 -8.88 8.14 -4.84
CA VAL A 150 -7.52 8.61 -4.62
C VAL A 150 -7.25 8.83 -3.13
N VAL A 151 -6.12 8.34 -2.66
CA VAL A 151 -5.62 8.56 -1.30
C VAL A 151 -4.47 9.55 -1.34
N ILE A 152 -4.53 10.56 -0.48
CA ILE A 152 -3.46 11.54 -0.26
C ILE A 152 -2.98 11.50 1.18
N SER A 153 -1.75 11.96 1.40
CA SER A 153 -1.25 12.29 2.74
C SER A 153 -0.10 13.29 2.62
N PHE A 154 0.10 14.07 3.66
CA PHE A 154 1.21 15.00 3.79
C PHE A 154 2.37 14.29 4.50
N LEU A 155 3.60 14.58 4.05
CA LEU A 155 4.76 13.84 4.52
C LEU A 155 5.07 14.09 5.99
N ASP A 156 5.06 13.04 6.80
CA ASP A 156 5.66 13.08 8.14
C ASP A 156 7.18 12.98 8.09
N LEU A 157 7.85 13.88 8.80
CA LEU A 157 9.30 13.88 8.92
C LEU A 157 9.81 12.81 9.88
N TYR A 158 10.13 11.64 9.35
CA TYR A 158 10.86 10.60 10.07
C TYR A 158 12.36 10.92 10.20
N GLN A 159 12.97 10.51 11.30
CA GLN A 159 14.41 10.70 11.54
C GLN A 159 15.28 10.15 10.39
N LYS A 160 14.87 9.02 9.81
CA LYS A 160 15.62 8.31 8.76
C LYS A 160 15.60 9.02 7.41
N ILE A 161 14.60 9.86 7.14
CA ILE A 161 14.45 10.58 5.86
C ILE A 161 14.88 12.05 5.97
N ARG A 162 15.13 12.55 7.18
CA ARG A 162 15.42 13.97 7.44
C ARG A 162 16.53 14.53 6.53
N ARG A 163 17.67 13.85 6.44
CA ARG A 163 18.79 14.29 5.60
C ARG A 163 18.43 14.39 4.11
N ASN A 164 17.59 13.48 3.62
CA ASN A 164 17.14 13.52 2.24
C ASN A 164 16.17 14.68 2.02
N MET A 165 15.27 14.91 2.98
CA MET A 165 14.29 16.02 2.90
C MET A 165 14.96 17.39 3.03
N GLU A 166 16.00 17.51 3.87
CA GLU A 166 16.85 18.72 3.94
C GLU A 166 17.54 19.01 2.60
N ARG A 167 18.08 17.97 1.93
CA ARG A 167 18.69 18.10 0.61
C ARG A 167 17.70 18.46 -0.50
N LEU A 168 16.43 18.12 -0.31
CA LEU A 168 15.34 18.51 -1.21
C LEU A 168 14.72 19.86 -0.82
N GLU A 169 15.28 20.53 0.18
CA GLU A 169 14.82 21.83 0.69
C GLU A 169 13.34 21.79 1.05
N MET A 170 12.94 20.71 1.73
CA MET A 170 11.55 20.51 2.12
C MET A 170 11.10 21.60 3.09
N GLU A 171 9.96 22.21 2.79
CA GLU A 171 9.36 23.27 3.58
C GLU A 171 8.21 22.74 4.44
N PRO A 172 8.04 23.25 5.67
CA PRO A 172 6.87 22.93 6.48
C PRO A 172 5.61 23.51 5.83
N MET A 173 4.52 22.76 5.86
CA MET A 173 3.20 23.25 5.43
C MET A 173 2.31 23.49 6.64
N GLY A 174 1.68 24.66 6.71
CA GLY A 174 0.67 24.96 7.72
C GLY A 174 -0.68 24.29 7.41
N THR A 175 -1.51 24.09 8.43
CA THR A 175 -2.84 23.47 8.31
C THR A 175 -3.74 24.14 7.28
N GLU A 176 -3.73 25.48 7.21
CA GLU A 176 -4.54 26.24 6.23
C GLU A 176 -4.12 25.92 4.79
N ALA A 177 -2.81 25.94 4.50
CA ALA A 177 -2.28 25.56 3.19
C ALA A 177 -2.56 24.08 2.84
N MET A 178 -2.53 23.18 3.82
CA MET A 178 -2.94 21.77 3.64
C MET A 178 -4.41 21.68 3.23
N LEU A 179 -5.30 22.41 3.91
CA LEU A 179 -6.73 22.44 3.62
C LEU A 179 -7.03 23.02 2.24
N GLU A 180 -6.37 24.11 1.85
CA GLU A 180 -6.53 24.72 0.53
C GLU A 180 -6.09 23.77 -0.59
N LEU A 181 -4.90 23.17 -0.45
CA LEU A 181 -4.37 22.23 -1.43
C LEU A 181 -5.24 20.98 -1.54
N ALA A 182 -5.61 20.39 -0.40
CA ALA A 182 -6.49 19.23 -0.33
C ALA A 182 -7.87 19.53 -0.94
N GLY A 183 -8.45 20.69 -0.67
CA GLY A 183 -9.75 21.09 -1.21
C GLY A 183 -9.73 21.33 -2.73
N ALA A 184 -8.64 21.88 -3.25
CA ALA A 184 -8.44 22.00 -4.69
C ALA A 184 -8.25 20.62 -5.35
N MET A 185 -7.49 19.70 -4.73
CA MET A 185 -7.37 18.31 -5.19
C MET A 185 -8.72 17.57 -5.15
N ALA A 186 -9.54 17.79 -4.11
CA ALA A 186 -10.86 17.18 -3.99
C ALA A 186 -11.79 17.57 -5.15
N LYS A 187 -11.81 18.84 -5.54
CA LYS A 187 -12.57 19.32 -6.71
C LYS A 187 -12.11 18.64 -7.99
N ILE A 188 -10.80 18.47 -8.18
CA ILE A 188 -10.23 17.78 -9.34
C ILE A 188 -10.64 16.30 -9.36
N ALA A 189 -10.50 15.60 -8.22
CA ALA A 189 -10.86 14.20 -8.07
C ALA A 189 -12.36 13.96 -8.37
N TYR A 190 -13.23 14.80 -7.81
CA TYR A 190 -14.67 14.78 -8.06
C TYR A 190 -15.00 14.91 -9.55
N ASN A 191 -14.39 15.88 -10.25
CA ASN A 191 -14.59 16.08 -11.69
C ASN A 191 -14.08 14.90 -12.54
N CYS A 192 -13.22 14.05 -11.99
CA CYS A 192 -12.71 12.84 -12.64
C CYS A 192 -13.42 11.56 -12.15
N GLY A 193 -14.51 11.68 -11.38
CA GLY A 193 -15.31 10.55 -10.90
C GLY A 193 -14.65 9.73 -9.78
N MET A 194 -13.73 10.35 -9.03
CA MET A 194 -13.04 9.71 -7.90
C MET A 194 -13.43 10.36 -6.58
N ALA A 195 -13.64 9.52 -5.55
CA ALA A 195 -13.59 9.99 -4.17
C ALA A 195 -12.14 10.32 -3.77
N ILE A 196 -11.98 11.16 -2.76
CA ILE A 196 -10.67 11.48 -2.19
C ILE A 196 -10.67 11.22 -0.67
N GLU A 197 -9.62 10.57 -0.19
CA GLU A 197 -9.43 10.28 1.24
C GLU A 197 -8.02 10.65 1.69
N SER A 198 -7.88 11.02 2.96
CA SER A 198 -6.59 11.18 3.63
C SER A 198 -6.16 9.89 4.33
N CYS A 199 -4.85 9.59 4.34
CA CYS A 199 -4.31 8.44 5.06
C CYS A 199 -3.63 8.85 6.37
N ALA A 200 -4.24 8.50 7.50
CA ALA A 200 -3.64 8.66 8.83
C ALA A 200 -3.15 10.09 9.16
N GLU A 201 -3.83 11.08 8.60
CA GLU A 201 -3.59 12.50 8.86
C GLU A 201 -4.18 12.89 10.22
N ALA A 202 -3.40 13.63 11.02
CA ALA A 202 -3.90 14.23 12.25
C ALA A 202 -4.73 15.49 11.99
N VAL A 203 -4.50 16.12 10.84
CA VAL A 203 -5.26 17.29 10.40
C VAL A 203 -6.62 16.82 9.85
N ASP A 204 -7.70 17.37 10.40
CA ASP A 204 -9.03 17.14 9.85
C ASP A 204 -9.21 17.91 8.53
N LEU A 205 -9.20 17.16 7.42
CA LEU A 205 -9.41 17.69 6.07
C LEU A 205 -10.88 17.55 5.60
N SER A 206 -11.80 17.11 6.48
CA SER A 206 -13.20 16.89 6.11
C SER A 206 -13.89 18.16 5.60
N GLY A 207 -13.54 19.32 6.17
CA GLY A 207 -14.02 20.63 5.71
C GLY A 207 -13.58 20.98 4.28
N ALA A 208 -12.54 20.33 3.75
CA ALA A 208 -12.07 20.46 2.38
C ALA A 208 -12.67 19.41 1.43
N GLY A 209 -13.61 18.57 1.90
CA GLY A 209 -14.19 17.48 1.12
C GLY A 209 -13.30 16.24 1.02
N VAL A 210 -12.26 16.13 1.87
CA VAL A 210 -11.39 14.96 1.97
C VAL A 210 -11.76 14.16 3.21
N ALA A 211 -12.34 12.99 3.01
CA ALA A 211 -12.73 12.12 4.11
C ALA A 211 -11.50 11.45 4.74
N HIS A 212 -11.59 11.08 6.01
CA HIS A 212 -10.55 10.30 6.66
C HIS A 212 -10.65 8.83 6.26
N GLY A 213 -9.63 8.35 5.55
CA GLY A 213 -9.64 7.05 4.89
C GLY A 213 -8.90 5.94 5.63
N SER A 214 -8.90 4.77 5.01
CA SER A 214 -8.15 3.61 5.46
C SER A 214 -7.52 2.90 4.27
N CYS A 215 -6.19 2.79 4.22
CA CYS A 215 -5.54 2.09 3.12
C CYS A 215 -5.85 0.58 3.10
N ILE A 216 -6.10 -0.02 4.27
CA ILE A 216 -6.69 -1.35 4.40
C ILE A 216 -8.09 -1.16 4.96
N ASP A 217 -9.04 -0.86 4.06
CA ASP A 217 -10.41 -0.49 4.40
C ASP A 217 -11.33 -1.71 4.46
N ARG A 218 -12.05 -1.84 5.58
CA ARG A 218 -13.04 -2.90 5.78
C ARG A 218 -14.11 -2.86 4.69
N LYS A 219 -14.67 -1.69 4.39
CA LYS A 219 -15.82 -1.59 3.48
C LYS A 219 -15.43 -1.98 2.05
N ARG A 220 -14.23 -1.60 1.61
CA ARG A 220 -13.68 -2.00 0.30
C ARG A 220 -13.45 -3.51 0.25
N ILE A 221 -12.87 -4.09 1.30
CA ILE A 221 -12.68 -5.55 1.37
C ILE A 221 -14.03 -6.27 1.35
N GLU A 222 -15.04 -5.79 2.08
CA GLU A 222 -16.39 -6.37 2.07
C GLU A 222 -17.03 -6.30 0.68
N ARG A 223 -16.87 -5.18 -0.05
CA ARG A 223 -17.33 -5.07 -1.45
C ARG A 223 -16.61 -6.03 -2.40
N ILE A 224 -15.29 -6.15 -2.24
CA ILE A 224 -14.45 -7.00 -3.09
C ILE A 224 -14.76 -8.49 -2.86
N THR A 225 -14.87 -8.88 -1.60
CA THR A 225 -15.04 -10.28 -1.20
C THR A 225 -16.49 -10.75 -1.23
N GLY A 226 -17.45 -9.82 -1.25
CA GLY A 226 -18.89 -10.12 -1.10
C GLY A 226 -19.30 -10.59 0.30
N CYS A 227 -18.37 -10.60 1.27
CA CYS A 227 -18.59 -11.11 2.61
C CYS A 227 -18.42 -10.01 3.66
N ARG A 228 -19.20 -10.06 4.73
CA ARG A 228 -18.97 -9.23 5.91
C ARG A 228 -17.65 -9.62 6.58
N ILE A 229 -16.85 -8.65 7.01
CA ILE A 229 -15.53 -8.87 7.61
C ILE A 229 -15.54 -8.46 9.09
N ARG A 230 -15.38 -9.43 10.00
CA ARG A 230 -15.26 -9.21 11.44
C ARG A 230 -13.78 -9.11 11.84
N CYS A 231 -13.27 -7.88 11.85
CA CYS A 231 -11.89 -7.56 12.22
C CYS A 231 -11.83 -6.32 13.13
N ARG A 232 -10.69 -6.11 13.78
CA ARG A 232 -10.39 -4.94 14.60
C ARG A 232 -9.54 -3.93 13.83
N LYS A 233 -9.42 -2.71 14.37
CA LYS A 233 -8.36 -1.76 13.98
C LYS A 233 -6.99 -2.40 14.23
N ASP A 234 -6.04 -2.20 13.32
CA ASP A 234 -4.67 -2.65 13.53
C ASP A 234 -4.01 -1.87 14.68
N ALA A 235 -3.73 -2.59 15.77
CA ALA A 235 -3.10 -2.03 16.97
C ALA A 235 -1.65 -1.55 16.73
N ASN A 236 -1.02 -1.97 15.64
CA ASN A 236 0.34 -1.56 15.29
C ASN A 236 0.39 -0.32 14.40
N GLN A 237 -0.75 0.24 14.01
CA GLN A 237 -0.82 1.50 13.28
C GLN A 237 -1.02 2.69 14.20
N ARG A 238 -0.75 3.89 13.66
CA ARG A 238 -0.95 5.17 14.35
C ARG A 238 -2.37 5.30 14.92
N LEU A 239 -2.54 6.17 15.92
CA LEU A 239 -3.83 6.35 16.59
C LEU A 239 -4.92 6.74 15.59
N GLU A 240 -4.58 7.64 14.69
CA GLU A 240 -5.41 8.23 13.65
C GLU A 240 -5.69 7.24 12.52
N CYS A 241 -4.85 6.23 12.29
CA CYS A 241 -4.99 5.33 11.14
C CYS A 241 -6.22 4.41 11.30
N GLY A 242 -7.16 4.42 10.35
CA GLY A 242 -8.36 3.57 10.41
C GLY A 242 -8.19 2.13 9.89
N CYS A 243 -6.99 1.74 9.44
CA CYS A 243 -6.76 0.44 8.80
C CYS A 243 -7.14 -0.73 9.73
N VAL A 244 -7.75 -1.75 9.13
CA VAL A 244 -8.02 -3.02 9.83
C VAL A 244 -6.73 -3.81 10.05
N GLU A 245 -6.78 -4.68 11.06
CA GLU A 245 -5.69 -5.61 11.37
C GLU A 245 -5.28 -6.45 10.15
N SER A 246 -3.97 -6.55 9.93
CA SER A 246 -3.39 -7.24 8.78
C SER A 246 -2.01 -7.79 9.12
N VAL A 247 -1.54 -8.74 8.31
CA VAL A 247 -0.20 -9.30 8.42
C VAL A 247 0.63 -8.82 7.25
N ASP A 248 1.73 -8.10 7.51
CA ASP A 248 2.62 -7.61 6.45
C ASP A 248 3.64 -8.68 6.04
N ALA A 249 3.74 -8.93 4.73
CA ALA A 249 4.59 -9.96 4.13
C ALA A 249 6.00 -9.46 3.76
N GLY A 250 6.30 -8.17 3.93
CA GLY A 250 7.55 -7.59 3.47
C GLY A 250 8.55 -7.28 4.57
N SER A 251 9.75 -6.90 4.12
CA SER A 251 10.89 -6.57 4.96
C SER A 251 11.44 -5.18 4.62
N TYR A 252 11.95 -4.49 5.64
CA TYR A 252 12.64 -3.20 5.46
C TYR A 252 13.90 -3.36 4.60
N ASN A 253 14.33 -2.28 3.94
CA ASN A 253 15.55 -2.23 3.14
C ASN A 253 15.62 -3.30 2.02
N THR A 254 14.49 -3.69 1.45
CA THR A 254 14.46 -4.62 0.30
C THR A 254 13.99 -3.94 -0.99
N CYS A 255 13.23 -2.86 -0.91
CA CYS A 255 12.77 -2.17 -2.11
C CYS A 255 13.92 -1.48 -2.86
N LEU A 256 13.92 -1.53 -4.19
CA LEU A 256 14.96 -0.90 -5.02
C LEU A 256 14.51 0.42 -5.66
N ASN A 257 13.31 0.92 -5.34
CA ASN A 257 12.77 2.17 -5.93
C ASN A 257 13.58 3.42 -5.57
N GLY A 258 14.30 3.43 -4.44
CA GLY A 258 15.18 4.54 -4.05
C GLY A 258 14.47 5.87 -3.77
N CYS A 259 13.21 5.85 -3.32
CA CYS A 259 12.46 7.09 -3.07
C CYS A 259 13.05 7.88 -1.89
N ALA A 260 13.27 9.18 -2.06
CA ALA A 260 13.91 10.04 -1.07
C ALA A 260 13.16 10.09 0.27
N TYR A 261 11.82 10.01 0.23
CA TYR A 261 10.92 10.04 1.39
C TYR A 261 10.64 8.64 1.99
N CYS A 262 11.32 7.58 1.53
CA CYS A 262 11.00 6.22 1.96
C CYS A 262 11.42 5.96 3.41
N TYR A 263 10.45 5.78 4.31
CA TYR A 263 10.72 5.36 5.68
C TYR A 263 11.13 3.88 5.79
N ALA A 264 10.81 3.07 4.78
CA ALA A 264 11.00 1.62 4.81
C ALA A 264 12.35 1.17 4.23
N THR A 265 12.97 2.00 3.40
CA THR A 265 14.21 1.70 2.68
C THR A 265 15.12 2.91 2.78
N PHE A 266 16.10 2.83 3.67
CA PHE A 266 16.93 3.96 4.10
C PHE A 266 18.42 3.60 4.25
N ASP A 267 18.78 2.32 4.12
CA ASP A 267 20.14 1.82 4.30
C ASP A 267 20.61 1.11 3.02
N ARG A 268 21.50 1.75 2.27
CA ARG A 268 21.95 1.26 0.97
C ARG A 268 22.77 -0.03 1.08
N GLU A 269 23.60 -0.17 2.11
CA GLU A 269 24.42 -1.36 2.29
C GLU A 269 23.52 -2.57 2.56
N ARG A 270 22.53 -2.42 3.45
CA ARG A 270 21.55 -3.49 3.71
C ARG A 270 20.74 -3.88 2.48
N ILE A 271 20.38 -2.93 1.61
CA ILE A 271 19.69 -3.25 0.36
C ILE A 271 20.55 -4.15 -0.53
N LEU A 272 21.84 -3.83 -0.66
CA LEU A 272 22.78 -4.63 -1.45
C LEU A 272 23.00 -6.01 -0.84
N GLU A 273 23.13 -6.11 0.48
CA GLU A 273 23.21 -7.39 1.21
C GLU A 273 21.97 -8.25 0.96
N HIS A 274 20.78 -7.68 1.13
CA HIS A 274 19.52 -8.38 0.87
C HIS A 274 19.41 -8.86 -0.58
N ARG A 275 19.87 -8.04 -1.53
CA ARG A 275 19.84 -8.40 -2.94
C ARG A 275 20.83 -9.51 -3.28
N ALA A 276 22.00 -9.51 -2.67
CA ALA A 276 23.04 -10.51 -2.91
C ALA A 276 22.62 -11.93 -2.48
N VAL A 277 21.78 -12.03 -1.44
CA VAL A 277 21.30 -13.32 -0.90
C VAL A 277 19.85 -13.63 -1.28
N PHE A 278 19.23 -12.82 -2.14
CA PHE A 278 17.84 -13.03 -2.53
C PHE A 278 17.70 -14.30 -3.37
N ASP A 279 16.81 -15.18 -2.93
CA ASP A 279 16.41 -16.39 -3.63
C ASP A 279 14.87 -16.41 -3.77
N PRO A 280 14.32 -16.45 -5.00
CA PRO A 280 12.88 -16.55 -5.21
C PRO A 280 12.25 -17.83 -4.65
N HIS A 281 13.05 -18.84 -4.28
CA HIS A 281 12.59 -20.07 -3.64
C HIS A 281 12.76 -20.09 -2.12
N SER A 282 13.39 -19.07 -1.50
CA SER A 282 13.55 -18.96 -0.04
C SER A 282 12.25 -18.61 0.67
N THR A 283 11.88 -19.31 1.76
CA THR A 283 10.59 -19.11 2.46
C THR A 283 10.38 -17.68 2.96
N ILE A 284 11.46 -16.92 3.08
CA ILE A 284 11.49 -15.55 3.58
C ILE A 284 12.06 -14.59 2.54
N LEU A 285 11.57 -13.35 2.57
CA LEU A 285 12.15 -12.25 1.79
C LEU A 285 13.47 -11.79 2.42
N GLY A 286 14.58 -12.10 1.77
CA GLY A 286 15.93 -11.77 2.22
C GLY A 286 16.69 -12.99 2.70
N ALA A 287 17.56 -12.81 3.71
CA ALA A 287 18.43 -13.89 4.18
C ALA A 287 17.63 -15.04 4.81
N PRO A 288 17.90 -16.30 4.42
CA PRO A 288 17.19 -17.47 4.95
C PRO A 288 17.41 -17.62 6.47
N PRO A 289 16.53 -18.34 7.19
CA PRO A 289 16.70 -18.61 8.60
C PRO A 289 18.03 -19.34 8.89
N GLY A 290 18.79 -18.85 9.87
CA GLY A 290 19.98 -19.50 10.39
C GLY A 290 19.70 -20.41 11.60
N PRO A 291 20.71 -21.11 12.14
CA PRO A 291 20.54 -22.02 13.28
C PRO A 291 19.98 -21.38 14.55
N GLU A 292 20.25 -20.09 14.75
CA GLU A 292 19.80 -19.30 15.91
C GLU A 292 18.40 -18.69 15.74
N ASP A 293 17.80 -18.84 14.57
CA ASP A 293 16.47 -18.31 14.27
C ASP A 293 15.38 -19.30 14.72
N THR A 294 14.34 -18.76 15.36
CA THR A 294 13.17 -19.54 15.76
C THR A 294 12.02 -19.25 14.81
N VAL A 295 11.62 -20.25 14.02
CA VAL A 295 10.43 -20.19 13.16
C VAL A 295 9.23 -20.75 13.90
N ARG A 296 8.16 -19.96 14.03
CA ARG A 296 6.90 -20.37 14.67
C ARG A 296 5.71 -20.08 13.77
N PRO A 297 4.73 -21.00 13.67
CA PRO A 297 3.45 -20.69 13.04
C PRO A 297 2.78 -19.49 13.71
N ARG A 298 2.31 -18.54 12.91
CA ARG A 298 1.48 -17.44 13.37
C ARG A 298 0.02 -17.89 13.35
N ALA A 299 -0.63 -17.83 14.50
CA ALA A 299 -2.07 -18.04 14.57
C ALA A 299 -2.79 -17.01 13.68
N THR A 300 -3.50 -17.50 12.67
CA THR A 300 -4.22 -16.71 11.69
C THR A 300 -5.55 -17.41 11.41
N GLN A 301 -6.61 -16.63 11.20
CA GLN A 301 -7.94 -17.15 10.94
C GLN A 301 -8.66 -16.22 9.95
N SER A 302 -9.62 -16.75 9.20
CA SER A 302 -10.53 -15.94 8.39
C SER A 302 -11.30 -14.93 9.25
N PHE A 303 -11.49 -13.73 8.72
CA PHE A 303 -12.36 -12.69 9.24
C PHE A 303 -13.71 -12.66 8.52
N LYS A 304 -13.88 -13.42 7.42
CA LYS A 304 -15.16 -13.54 6.73
C LYS A 304 -16.17 -14.14 7.70
N VAL A 305 -17.31 -13.48 7.84
CA VAL A 305 -18.47 -14.04 8.55
C VAL A 305 -19.22 -14.88 7.52
N PRO A 306 -19.29 -16.23 7.68
CA PRO A 306 -20.08 -17.05 6.78
C PRO A 306 -21.52 -16.56 6.81
N GLN A 307 -22.14 -16.44 5.63
CA GLN A 307 -23.55 -16.10 5.54
C GLN A 307 -24.35 -17.26 6.16
N MET A 308 -24.87 -17.04 7.36
CA MET A 308 -25.86 -17.95 7.94
C MET A 308 -27.13 -17.86 7.06
N SER A 309 -27.75 -19.00 6.80
CA SER A 309 -28.97 -19.13 6.00
C SER A 309 -30.05 -18.12 6.45
N LEU A 310 -30.97 -17.79 5.55
CA LEU A 310 -32.15 -16.90 5.62
C LEU A 310 -33.04 -16.92 6.90
N PHE A 311 -32.65 -17.58 7.99
CA PHE A 311 -33.39 -17.71 9.25
C PHE A 311 -32.77 -17.02 10.46
N ASP A 312 -31.68 -16.26 10.31
CA ASP A 312 -31.19 -15.37 11.38
C ASP A 312 -31.92 -14.02 11.40
N GLU A 313 -33.23 -14.04 11.14
CA GLU A 313 -34.14 -13.03 11.70
C GLU A 313 -34.51 -13.47 13.11
N ASN A 314 -33.57 -13.29 14.04
CA ASN A 314 -33.87 -13.06 15.44
C ASN A 314 -32.68 -12.25 15.97
N GLY A 315 -32.82 -10.92 15.92
CA GLY A 315 -31.96 -10.05 16.70
C GLY A 315 -32.08 -10.41 18.18
N PRO A 316 -31.06 -10.11 19.00
CA PRO A 316 -31.34 -9.79 20.38
C PRO A 316 -31.68 -8.30 20.44
N ASP A 317 -32.91 -8.02 20.86
CA ASP A 317 -33.24 -6.78 21.54
C ASP A 317 -32.21 -6.48 22.65
N GLN A 318 -31.93 -5.18 22.84
CA GLN A 318 -31.18 -4.50 23.92
C GLN A 318 -29.73 -4.08 23.62
#